data_AF-A0A7V3WM60-F1
#
_entry.id   AF-A0A7V3WM60-F1
#
_cell.length_a   1.000
_cell.length_b   1.000
_cell.length_c   1.000
_cell.angle_alpha   90.00
_cell.angle_beta   90.00
_cell.angle_gamma   90.00
#
_symmetry.space_group_name_H-M   'P 1'
#
loop_
_entity.id
_entity.type
_entity.pdbx_description
1 polymer ?
#
loop_
_entity_poly.entity_id
_entity_poly.type
_entity_poly.pdbx_seq_one_letter_code
_entity_poly.pdbx_strand_id
1 'polypeptide(L)'
;MAIIKLDRIVSASSREVYDFLCDPVNELQWKGNVTEVTLKSGKPKAVGAVYTQKIQGPAGRMGGQVQIDHLNPEQSIEFSAKMGPAQMKYSYSIEEVPEGTHIVMEAEIKGIISLTVKPMIEKQLRSALNNLAQRWGGETRTEEDIYDKMIEHLGQVGAGIPGPFASMFINFFTPEEAEVALGLPVLKPPFEVDEVDIIASRVNKPVDYVQRILDGMAKSGFVVRRSLESGKTGYCFTQGRFGLPQMFFWKGEVKPEIQPIAPMMKNFITSNTTYFKAGDGVAKMSRYIPVSQSLKSNYSTVLPHDVLEELIKKTRRRALVHCACRVLAKTADENHSCGHTVENCIKFNELADFVVENGLGRDISMEEAFQIVRKADEEGLIHYTDNCGDGLKHLCNCCSCCCWYLYMIKNDLLHRDEVVDVYYIRDTDRGKCIGCGQCVSDCPLELLKMADGFPEVNRDKCLGCGVCYRNCPTQAIMMKKRSYMHLPASDFKTLHTNIIKSKINRKNQ
;
A
#
# COMPACT_ATOMS: atom_id res chain seq x y z
N MET A 1 -16.90 -3.79 24.41
CA MET A 1 -16.91 -2.41 24.93
C MET A 1 -15.80 -1.68 24.21
N ALA A 2 -16.12 -0.58 23.54
CA ALA A 2 -15.15 0.22 22.81
C ALA A 2 -15.13 1.64 23.39
N ILE A 3 -13.94 2.16 23.66
CA ILE A 3 -13.72 3.53 24.15
C ILE A 3 -13.08 4.33 23.02
N ILE A 4 -13.61 5.53 22.80
CA ILE A 4 -13.07 6.54 21.90
C ILE A 4 -12.72 7.75 22.75
N LYS A 5 -11.51 8.28 22.60
CA LYS A 5 -11.04 9.49 23.28
C LYS A 5 -10.46 10.43 22.23
N LEU A 6 -10.95 11.65 22.19
CA LEU A 6 -10.59 12.67 21.21
C LEU A 6 -10.50 14.02 21.92
N ASP A 7 -9.61 14.91 21.50
CA ASP A 7 -9.46 16.21 22.15
C ASP A 7 -9.20 17.35 21.17
N ARG A 8 -9.53 18.59 21.55
CA ARG A 8 -9.30 19.80 20.75
C ARG A 8 -9.02 21.01 21.65
N ILE A 9 -8.21 21.93 21.16
CA ILE A 9 -8.10 23.29 21.73
C ILE A 9 -8.92 24.24 20.86
N VAL A 10 -9.71 25.10 21.50
CA VAL A 10 -10.54 26.11 20.83
C VAL A 10 -10.25 27.50 21.39
N SER A 11 -10.28 28.52 20.54
CA SER A 11 -10.02 29.92 20.94
C SER A 11 -11.27 30.58 21.54
N ALA A 12 -11.78 29.99 22.62
CA ALA A 12 -12.90 30.48 23.42
C ALA A 12 -12.65 30.20 24.91
N SER A 13 -13.34 30.92 25.79
CA SER A 13 -13.25 30.67 27.23
C SER A 13 -13.94 29.37 27.62
N SER A 14 -13.48 28.73 28.70
CA SER A 14 -14.07 27.47 29.20
C SER A 14 -15.56 27.62 29.50
N ARG A 15 -15.97 28.81 29.97
CA ARG A 15 -17.37 29.14 30.23
C ARG A 15 -18.22 29.15 28.97
N GLU A 16 -17.75 29.78 27.89
CA GLU A 16 -18.45 29.82 26.60
C GLU A 16 -18.59 28.43 25.99
N VAL A 17 -17.53 27.62 26.09
CA VAL A 17 -17.53 26.23 25.64
C VAL A 17 -18.55 25.41 26.43
N TYR A 18 -18.56 25.55 27.76
CA TYR A 18 -19.50 24.85 28.63
C TYR A 18 -20.96 25.23 28.33
N ASP A 19 -21.27 26.53 28.28
CA ASP A 19 -22.63 27.03 28.04
C ASP A 19 -23.17 26.60 26.66
N PHE A 20 -22.26 26.35 25.70
CA PHE A 20 -22.58 25.78 24.40
C PHE A 20 -22.81 24.26 24.46
N LEU A 21 -21.89 23.50 25.06
CA LEU A 21 -21.94 22.02 25.08
C LEU A 21 -23.03 21.46 25.99
N CYS A 22 -23.44 22.16 27.05
CA CYS A 22 -24.46 21.70 27.98
C CYS A 22 -25.89 21.69 27.40
N ASP A 23 -26.09 22.19 26.18
CA ASP A 23 -27.36 22.16 25.47
C ASP A 23 -27.30 21.24 24.24
N PRO A 24 -27.92 20.04 24.30
CA PRO A 24 -27.98 19.13 23.17
C PRO A 24 -28.58 19.73 21.89
N VAL A 25 -29.37 20.80 21.97
CA VAL A 25 -29.89 21.50 20.77
C VAL A 25 -28.75 22.06 19.93
N ASN A 26 -27.64 22.47 20.55
CA ASN A 26 -26.48 23.01 19.85
C ASN A 26 -25.75 21.95 19.02
N GLU A 27 -26.00 20.65 19.23
CA GLU A 27 -25.41 19.59 18.41
C GLU A 27 -25.73 19.74 16.91
N LEU A 28 -26.88 20.35 16.56
CA LEU A 28 -27.24 20.68 15.18
C LEU A 28 -26.22 21.59 14.48
N GLN A 29 -25.46 22.38 15.24
CA GLN A 29 -24.55 23.37 14.70
C GLN A 29 -23.17 22.78 14.35
N TRP A 30 -22.82 21.60 14.89
CA TRP A 30 -21.45 21.07 14.78
C TRP A 30 -21.35 19.56 14.56
N LYS A 31 -22.37 18.77 14.95
CA LYS A 31 -22.44 17.34 14.61
C LYS A 31 -23.14 17.19 13.25
N GLY A 32 -22.35 17.09 12.17
CA GLY A 32 -22.86 17.11 10.79
C GLY A 32 -23.81 15.98 10.39
N ASN A 33 -23.96 14.95 11.22
CA ASN A 33 -24.92 13.86 11.03
C ASN A 33 -26.22 14.04 11.82
N VAL A 34 -26.34 15.04 12.70
CA VAL A 34 -27.55 15.33 13.48
C VAL A 34 -28.46 16.22 12.67
N THR A 35 -29.70 15.78 12.45
CA THR A 35 -30.68 16.50 11.61
C THR A 35 -31.82 17.13 12.39
N GLU A 36 -32.08 16.64 13.61
CA GLU A 36 -33.14 17.18 14.48
C GLU A 36 -32.81 16.90 15.94
N VAL A 37 -33.01 17.88 16.82
CA VAL A 37 -32.92 17.73 18.27
C VAL A 37 -34.04 18.53 18.94
N THR A 38 -34.88 17.85 19.73
CA THR A 38 -36.03 18.47 20.39
C THR A 38 -36.13 17.98 21.83
N LEU A 39 -36.35 18.90 22.78
CA LEU A 39 -36.58 18.53 24.18
C LEU A 39 -37.84 17.66 24.30
N LYS A 40 -37.70 16.48 24.88
CA LYS A 40 -38.79 15.52 25.11
C LYS A 40 -39.38 15.66 26.51
N SER A 41 -38.53 15.80 27.54
CA SER A 41 -38.95 15.91 28.93
C SER A 41 -37.86 16.52 29.82
N GLY A 42 -38.25 17.08 30.95
CA GLY A 42 -37.35 17.75 31.90
C GLY A 42 -37.19 19.24 31.62
N LYS A 43 -36.30 19.90 32.38
CA LYS A 43 -35.97 21.33 32.19
C LYS A 43 -34.80 21.43 31.19
N PRO A 44 -34.87 22.30 30.17
CA PRO A 44 -33.75 22.49 29.25
C PRO A 44 -32.43 22.78 30.00
N LYS A 45 -31.32 22.20 29.54
CA LYS A 45 -29.97 22.37 30.13
C LYS A 45 -29.87 21.98 31.62
N ALA A 46 -30.63 20.96 32.04
CA ALA A 46 -30.60 20.46 33.42
C ALA A 46 -30.36 18.94 33.43
N VAL A 47 -29.73 18.46 34.50
CA VAL A 47 -29.57 17.01 34.75
C VAL A 47 -30.94 16.34 34.74
N GLY A 48 -31.05 15.20 34.03
CA GLY A 48 -32.28 14.47 33.81
C GLY A 48 -33.12 14.95 32.63
N ALA A 49 -32.72 16.02 31.92
CA ALA A 49 -33.38 16.42 30.69
C ALA A 49 -33.15 15.39 29.58
N VAL A 50 -34.22 15.04 28.86
CA VAL A 50 -34.18 14.06 27.76
C VAL A 50 -34.57 14.76 26.47
N TYR A 51 -33.78 14.55 25.43
CA TYR A 51 -33.95 15.10 24.10
C TYR A 51 -34.20 13.96 23.11
N THR A 52 -35.12 14.15 22.18
CA THR A 52 -35.25 13.30 20.99
C THR A 52 -34.24 13.79 19.96
N GLN A 53 -33.46 12.88 19.39
CA GLN A 53 -32.47 13.18 18.37
C GLN A 53 -32.70 12.31 17.13
N LYS A 54 -32.61 12.91 15.94
CA LYS A 54 -32.55 12.19 14.66
C LYS A 54 -31.19 12.40 14.02
N ILE A 55 -30.61 11.31 13.54
CA ILE A 55 -29.32 11.30 12.86
C ILE A 55 -29.41 10.64 11.48
N GLN A 56 -28.56 11.10 10.56
CA GLN A 56 -28.34 10.49 9.26
C GLN A 56 -27.19 9.49 9.35
N GLY A 57 -27.51 8.20 9.28
CA GLY A 57 -26.54 7.10 9.25
C GLY A 57 -26.36 6.48 7.86
N PRO A 58 -25.44 5.51 7.70
CA PRO A 58 -25.19 4.82 6.43
C PRO A 58 -26.38 3.99 5.95
N ALA A 59 -27.15 3.43 6.88
CA ALA A 59 -28.36 2.64 6.60
C ALA A 59 -29.65 3.49 6.54
N GLY A 60 -29.52 4.83 6.50
CA GLY A 60 -30.63 5.76 6.51
C GLY A 60 -30.79 6.54 7.81
N ARG A 61 -31.96 7.16 7.99
CA ARG A 61 -32.28 7.98 9.17
C ARG A 61 -32.58 7.10 10.37
N MET A 62 -31.99 7.44 11.51
CA MET A 62 -32.22 6.76 12.78
C MET A 62 -32.65 7.77 13.84
N GLY A 63 -33.57 7.37 14.71
CA GLY A 63 -34.02 8.16 15.84
C GLY A 63 -33.57 7.56 17.17
N GLY A 64 -33.37 8.42 18.15
CA GLY A 64 -33.06 8.00 19.51
C GLY A 64 -33.25 9.10 20.54
N GLN A 65 -32.75 8.86 21.74
CA GLN A 65 -32.82 9.79 22.85
C GLN A 65 -31.44 10.07 23.42
N VAL A 66 -31.21 11.32 23.82
CA VAL A 66 -30.03 11.80 24.54
C VAL A 66 -30.51 12.33 25.89
N GLN A 67 -29.89 11.91 26.98
CA GLN A 67 -30.17 12.38 28.32
C GLN A 67 -28.93 13.07 28.90
N ILE A 68 -29.15 14.18 29.61
CA ILE A 68 -28.11 14.84 30.41
C ILE A 68 -27.98 14.11 31.73
N ASP A 69 -26.85 13.46 31.96
CA ASP A 69 -26.60 12.68 33.19
C ASP A 69 -25.87 13.50 34.25
N HIS A 70 -24.94 14.36 33.83
CA HIS A 70 -24.15 15.19 34.74
C HIS A 70 -23.77 16.53 34.10
N LEU A 71 -23.76 17.58 34.93
CA LEU A 71 -23.36 18.94 34.56
C LEU A 71 -22.50 19.53 35.67
N ASN A 72 -21.20 19.72 35.38
CA ASN A 72 -20.27 20.47 36.22
C ASN A 72 -19.68 21.64 35.42
N PRO A 73 -20.13 22.89 35.69
CA PRO A 73 -19.70 24.10 34.99
C PRO A 73 -18.19 24.35 34.90
N GLU A 74 -17.40 23.75 35.79
CA GLU A 74 -15.95 24.00 35.86
C GLU A 74 -15.11 22.83 35.38
N GLN A 75 -15.70 21.67 35.04
CA GLN A 75 -14.91 20.47 34.76
C GLN A 75 -15.47 19.57 33.67
N SER A 76 -16.78 19.27 33.68
CA SER A 76 -17.29 18.19 32.85
C SER A 76 -18.79 18.18 32.58
N ILE A 77 -19.15 17.53 31.48
CA ILE A 77 -20.53 17.28 31.06
C ILE A 77 -20.63 15.80 30.69
N GLU A 78 -21.71 15.11 31.10
CA GLU A 78 -21.94 13.71 30.73
C GLU A 78 -23.34 13.48 30.16
N PHE A 79 -23.41 12.63 29.15
CA PHE A 79 -24.62 12.25 28.46
C PHE A 79 -24.73 10.73 28.27
N SER A 80 -25.96 10.23 28.32
CA SER A 80 -26.31 8.90 27.83
C SER A 80 -27.19 9.01 26.59
N ALA A 81 -26.85 8.27 25.55
CA ALA A 81 -27.62 8.19 24.32
C ALA A 81 -28.06 6.76 24.01
N LYS A 82 -29.31 6.63 23.57
CA LYS A 82 -29.88 5.39 23.04
C LYS A 82 -30.31 5.63 21.60
N MET A 83 -29.54 5.12 20.65
CA MET A 83 -29.77 5.26 19.20
C MET A 83 -30.08 3.89 18.60
N GLY A 84 -31.36 3.62 18.33
CA GLY A 84 -31.80 2.29 17.91
C GLY A 84 -31.37 1.18 18.91
N PRO A 85 -30.66 0.12 18.47
CA PRO A 85 -30.15 -0.93 19.36
C PRO A 85 -28.86 -0.54 20.11
N ALA A 86 -28.22 0.57 19.77
CA ALA A 86 -26.96 1.00 20.37
C ALA A 86 -27.18 1.84 21.62
N GLN A 87 -26.38 1.57 22.67
CA GLN A 87 -26.27 2.40 23.86
C GLN A 87 -24.87 3.00 23.93
N MET A 88 -24.80 4.31 24.08
CA MET A 88 -23.57 5.06 24.14
C MET A 88 -23.60 5.98 25.36
N LYS A 89 -22.47 6.09 26.05
CA LYS A 89 -22.22 7.18 26.99
C LYS A 89 -21.15 8.08 26.39
N TYR A 90 -21.27 9.39 26.56
CA TYR A 90 -20.20 10.29 26.18
C TYR A 90 -20.10 11.47 27.12
N SER A 91 -18.88 11.95 27.32
CA SER A 91 -18.56 13.05 28.21
C SER A 91 -17.64 14.05 27.51
N TYR A 92 -17.66 15.28 28.02
CA TYR A 92 -16.71 16.33 27.68
C TYR A 92 -16.05 16.78 28.98
N SER A 93 -14.72 16.76 29.03
CA SER A 93 -13.93 17.48 30.04
C SER A 93 -13.46 18.79 29.42
N ILE A 94 -13.51 19.86 30.20
CA ILE A 94 -13.21 21.23 29.74
C ILE A 94 -12.18 21.82 30.70
N GLU A 95 -11.05 22.28 30.16
CA GLU A 95 -9.95 22.87 30.92
C GLU A 95 -9.44 24.14 30.21
N GLU A 96 -9.24 25.22 30.96
CA GLU A 96 -8.67 26.46 30.43
C GLU A 96 -7.14 26.31 30.26
N VAL A 97 -6.62 26.66 29.09
CA VAL A 97 -5.19 26.58 28.73
C VAL A 97 -4.72 27.91 28.13
N PRO A 98 -3.40 28.22 28.07
CA PRO A 98 -2.92 29.49 27.53
C PRO A 98 -3.41 29.83 26.12
N GLU A 99 -3.64 28.82 25.28
CA GLU A 99 -4.08 28.94 23.90
C GLU A 99 -5.62 29.01 23.74
N GLY A 100 -6.39 28.91 24.83
CA GLY A 100 -7.85 28.91 24.84
C GLY A 100 -8.43 27.86 25.79
N THR A 101 -9.28 26.98 25.28
CA THR A 101 -9.89 25.90 26.08
C THR A 101 -9.59 24.53 25.48
N HIS A 102 -9.04 23.63 26.29
CA HIS A 102 -8.88 22.22 25.95
C HIS A 102 -10.16 21.44 26.26
N ILE A 103 -10.66 20.73 25.26
CA ILE A 103 -11.87 19.92 25.32
C ILE A 103 -11.46 18.48 25.07
N VAL A 104 -11.73 17.59 26.03
CA VAL A 104 -11.53 16.14 25.88
C VAL A 104 -12.89 15.47 25.82
N MET A 105 -13.21 14.85 24.68
CA MET A 105 -14.39 14.02 24.49
C MET A 105 -14.05 12.55 24.71
N GLU A 106 -14.80 11.88 25.58
CA GLU A 106 -14.75 10.43 25.72
C GLU A 106 -16.11 9.82 25.36
N ALA A 107 -16.11 8.73 24.59
CA ALA A 107 -17.32 8.00 24.24
C ALA A 107 -17.15 6.49 24.49
N GLU A 108 -18.07 5.93 25.26
CA GLU A 108 -18.16 4.51 25.59
C GLU A 108 -19.32 3.87 24.81
N ILE A 109 -19.00 2.88 23.96
CA ILE A 109 -19.98 2.17 23.14
C ILE A 109 -20.20 0.76 23.71
N LYS A 110 -21.45 0.46 24.10
CA LYS A 110 -21.88 -0.84 24.61
C LYS A 110 -22.59 -1.67 23.55
N GLY A 111 -22.35 -2.99 23.54
CA GLY A 111 -23.01 -3.95 22.65
C GLY A 111 -22.06 -4.87 21.86
N ILE A 112 -22.62 -5.95 21.28
CA ILE A 112 -21.90 -7.02 20.55
C ILE A 112 -21.15 -6.48 19.32
N ILE A 113 -21.69 -5.46 18.65
CA ILE A 113 -21.11 -4.87 17.43
C ILE A 113 -20.12 -3.71 17.70
N SER A 114 -19.84 -3.40 18.97
CA SER A 114 -19.10 -2.18 19.36
C SER A 114 -17.74 -2.03 18.69
N LEU A 115 -17.00 -3.12 18.47
CA LEU A 115 -15.69 -3.08 17.80
C LEU A 115 -15.81 -2.83 16.28
N THR A 116 -16.84 -3.39 15.63
CA THR A 116 -17.06 -3.23 14.19
C THR A 116 -17.51 -1.82 13.82
N VAL A 117 -18.29 -1.16 14.68
CA VAL A 117 -18.80 0.20 14.42
C VAL A 117 -17.89 1.31 14.95
N LYS A 118 -16.90 0.98 15.79
CA LYS A 118 -15.97 1.94 16.39
C LYS A 118 -15.32 2.86 15.36
N PRO A 119 -14.72 2.38 14.24
CA PRO A 119 -14.02 3.27 13.31
C PRO A 119 -14.95 4.29 12.65
N MET A 120 -16.20 3.90 12.38
CA MET A 120 -17.20 4.78 11.79
C MET A 120 -17.68 5.84 12.78
N ILE A 121 -17.97 5.46 14.02
CA ILE A 121 -18.40 6.39 15.08
C ILE A 121 -17.25 7.34 15.42
N GLU A 122 -16.03 6.83 15.53
CA GLU A 122 -14.83 7.63 15.78
C GLU A 122 -14.65 8.70 14.69
N LYS A 123 -14.76 8.34 13.41
CA LYS A 123 -14.74 9.30 12.30
C LYS A 123 -15.82 10.39 12.42
N GLN A 124 -17.05 10.01 12.79
CA GLN A 124 -18.15 10.97 12.96
C GLN A 124 -17.92 11.93 14.13
N LEU A 125 -17.49 11.41 15.28
CA LEU A 125 -17.18 12.22 16.47
C LEU A 125 -15.99 13.15 16.23
N ARG A 126 -14.99 12.69 15.47
CA ARG A 126 -13.82 13.48 15.10
C ARG A 126 -14.17 14.62 14.15
N SER A 127 -14.95 14.34 13.10
CA SER A 127 -15.50 15.37 12.21
C SER A 127 -16.34 16.39 12.97
N ALA A 128 -17.15 15.94 13.94
CA ALA A 128 -17.92 16.83 14.79
C ALA A 128 -17.01 17.75 15.61
N LEU A 129 -16.03 17.22 16.34
CA LEU A 129 -15.08 18.03 17.12
C LEU A 129 -14.29 19.02 16.25
N ASN A 130 -14.02 18.70 14.99
CA ASN A 130 -13.39 19.64 14.05
C ASN A 130 -14.32 20.81 13.72
N ASN A 131 -15.60 20.54 13.42
CA ASN A 131 -16.59 21.60 13.20
C ASN A 131 -16.79 22.47 14.45
N LEU A 132 -16.74 21.84 15.63
CA LEU A 132 -16.79 22.54 16.92
C LEU A 132 -15.59 23.50 17.08
N ALA A 133 -14.38 23.05 16.73
CA ALA A 133 -13.19 23.89 16.79
C ALA A 133 -13.20 25.04 15.76
N GLN A 134 -13.69 24.79 14.54
CA GLN A 134 -13.84 25.80 13.50
C GLN A 134 -14.75 26.96 13.93
N ARG A 135 -15.76 26.70 14.79
CA ARG A 135 -16.65 27.73 15.34
C ARG A 135 -15.89 28.86 16.03
N TRP A 136 -14.81 28.55 16.74
CA TRP A 136 -14.07 29.48 17.58
C TRP A 136 -12.66 29.77 17.04
N GLY A 137 -12.39 29.50 15.77
CA GLY A 137 -11.13 29.90 15.13
C GLY A 137 -9.87 29.27 15.74
N GLY A 138 -9.98 28.04 16.29
CA GLY A 138 -8.80 27.29 16.76
C GLY A 138 -7.94 26.78 15.59
N GLU A 139 -6.62 26.77 15.76
CA GLU A 139 -5.72 26.05 14.84
C GLU A 139 -6.03 24.56 14.91
N THR A 140 -6.62 24.02 13.86
CA THR A 140 -6.76 22.57 13.69
C THR A 140 -5.42 21.98 13.28
N ARG A 141 -4.56 21.63 14.23
CA ARG A 141 -3.60 20.53 14.04
C ARG A 141 -4.14 19.32 14.76
N THR A 142 -5.00 18.60 14.06
CA THR A 142 -5.62 17.38 14.59
C THR A 142 -4.81 16.16 14.16
N GLU A 143 -4.87 15.07 14.92
CA GLU A 143 -4.33 13.77 14.47
C GLU A 143 -4.91 13.34 13.10
N GLU A 144 -6.15 13.74 12.76
CA GLU A 144 -6.73 13.45 11.43
C GLU A 144 -6.03 14.25 10.33
N ASP A 145 -5.74 15.52 10.58
CA ASP A 145 -5.03 16.40 9.64
C ASP A 145 -3.61 15.91 9.38
N ILE A 146 -2.89 15.41 10.39
CA ILE A 146 -1.56 14.82 10.17
C ILE A 146 -1.63 13.51 9.38
N TYR A 147 -2.62 12.65 9.65
CA TYR A 147 -2.80 11.41 8.90
C TYR A 147 -3.29 11.64 7.47
N ASP A 148 -4.14 12.64 7.23
CA ASP A 148 -4.56 13.04 5.88
C ASP A 148 -3.37 13.60 5.09
N LYS A 149 -2.56 14.48 5.71
CA LYS A 149 -1.30 14.96 5.13
C LYS A 149 -0.35 13.80 4.82
N MET A 150 -0.24 12.83 5.72
CA MET A 150 0.62 11.67 5.54
C MET A 150 0.11 10.74 4.42
N ILE A 151 -1.20 10.53 4.30
CA ILE A 151 -1.82 9.80 3.18
C ILE A 151 -1.51 10.50 1.86
N GLU A 152 -1.64 11.83 1.80
CA GLU A 152 -1.27 12.61 0.63
C GLU A 152 0.23 12.47 0.32
N HIS A 153 1.07 12.61 1.34
CA HIS A 153 2.53 12.52 1.23
C HIS A 153 2.98 11.15 0.68
N LEU A 154 2.43 10.04 1.21
CA LEU A 154 2.64 8.68 0.70
C LEU A 154 2.17 8.51 -0.76
N GLY A 155 1.11 9.22 -1.16
CA GLY A 155 0.66 9.30 -2.56
C GLY A 155 1.70 9.93 -3.49
N GLN A 156 2.53 10.83 -2.97
CA GLN A 156 3.54 11.52 -3.74
C GLN A 156 4.84 10.73 -3.87
N VAL A 157 5.16 9.85 -2.91
CA VAL A 157 6.39 9.04 -2.86
C VAL A 157 6.62 8.27 -4.17
N GLY A 158 7.66 8.65 -4.93
CA GLY A 158 8.21 8.00 -6.11
C GLY A 158 7.19 7.26 -6.97
N ALA A 159 7.31 5.92 -7.02
CA ALA A 159 6.43 5.01 -7.77
C ALA A 159 4.94 4.99 -7.33
N GLY A 160 4.58 5.75 -6.28
CA GLY A 160 3.24 6.05 -5.79
C GLY A 160 2.65 4.95 -4.89
N ILE A 161 1.95 5.37 -3.84
CA ILE A 161 1.02 4.54 -3.07
C ILE A 161 -0.34 5.25 -3.11
N PRO A 162 -1.35 4.78 -3.87
CA PRO A 162 -2.64 5.45 -3.96
C PRO A 162 -3.24 5.74 -2.58
N GLY A 163 -3.84 6.91 -2.39
CA GLY A 163 -4.37 7.36 -1.09
C GLY A 163 -5.26 6.32 -0.37
N PRO A 164 -6.25 5.69 -1.05
CA PRO A 164 -7.07 4.64 -0.44
C PRO A 164 -6.29 3.37 -0.03
N PHE A 165 -5.11 3.14 -0.60
CA PHE A 165 -4.21 2.08 -0.19
C PHE A 165 -3.30 2.52 0.95
N ALA A 166 -2.80 3.76 0.91
CA ALA A 166 -2.01 4.36 1.98
C ALA A 166 -2.79 4.42 3.30
N SER A 167 -4.09 4.70 3.25
CA SER A 167 -4.98 4.71 4.43
C SER A 167 -5.07 3.35 5.13
N MET A 168 -4.79 2.23 4.46
CA MET A 168 -4.73 0.91 5.09
C MET A 168 -3.54 0.79 6.06
N PHE A 169 -2.49 1.60 5.85
CA PHE A 169 -1.27 1.54 6.65
C PHE A 169 -1.14 2.68 7.65
N ILE A 170 -2.02 3.68 7.57
CA ILE A 170 -1.88 4.90 8.38
C ILE A 170 -1.94 4.61 9.88
N ASN A 171 -2.69 3.59 10.28
CA ASN A 171 -2.82 3.14 11.67
C ASN A 171 -1.56 2.44 12.22
N PHE A 172 -0.52 2.20 11.40
CA PHE A 172 0.77 1.70 11.87
C PHE A 172 1.72 2.81 12.31
N PHE A 173 1.36 4.08 12.09
CA PHE A 173 2.14 5.22 12.49
C PHE A 173 1.49 5.88 13.69
N THR A 174 2.30 6.26 14.67
CA THR A 174 1.93 7.23 15.70
C THR A 174 1.82 8.64 15.09
N PRO A 175 1.12 9.59 15.73
CA PRO A 175 1.07 10.97 15.27
C PRO A 175 2.46 11.61 15.14
N GLU A 176 3.37 11.28 16.05
CA GLU A 176 4.75 11.75 16.05
C GLU A 176 5.56 11.17 14.88
N GLU A 177 5.39 9.87 14.60
CA GLU A 177 6.00 9.24 13.42
C GLU A 177 5.45 9.85 12.14
N ALA A 178 4.13 10.09 12.06
CA ALA A 178 3.53 10.73 10.90
C ALA A 178 4.06 12.15 10.70
N GLU A 179 4.18 12.96 11.76
CA GLU A 179 4.75 14.31 11.71
C GLU A 179 6.19 14.29 11.18
N VAL A 180 7.05 13.44 11.75
CA VAL A 180 8.44 13.32 11.32
C VAL A 180 8.55 12.81 9.88
N ALA A 181 7.70 11.87 9.50
CA ALA A 181 7.74 11.23 8.19
C ALA A 181 7.32 12.18 7.04
N LEU A 182 6.58 13.26 7.33
CA LEU A 182 6.33 14.34 6.36
C LEU A 182 7.61 15.02 5.88
N GLY A 183 8.72 14.94 6.64
CA GLY A 183 10.02 15.47 6.21
C GLY A 183 10.76 14.59 5.20
N LEU A 184 10.35 13.33 5.02
CA LEU A 184 11.04 12.37 4.15
C LEU A 184 10.87 12.73 2.66
N PRO A 185 11.89 12.43 1.82
CA PRO A 185 11.82 12.74 0.39
C PRO A 185 10.74 11.94 -0.34
N VAL A 186 9.96 12.63 -1.17
CA VAL A 186 8.91 12.01 -2.00
C VAL A 186 9.28 11.92 -3.49
N LEU A 187 10.22 12.72 -4.01
CA LEU A 187 10.61 12.71 -5.43
C LEU A 187 12.06 12.22 -5.63
N LYS A 188 12.42 11.12 -4.98
CA LYS A 188 13.71 10.45 -5.17
C LYS A 188 13.55 9.04 -5.71
N PRO A 189 14.53 8.52 -6.48
CA PRO A 189 14.59 7.10 -6.80
C PRO A 189 14.55 6.22 -5.53
N PRO A 190 14.06 4.98 -5.61
CA PRO A 190 14.09 4.07 -4.46
C PRO A 190 15.50 3.94 -3.88
N PHE A 191 15.60 3.88 -2.55
CA PHE A 191 16.85 3.80 -1.77
C PHE A 191 17.77 5.03 -1.80
N GLU A 192 17.42 6.08 -2.53
CA GLU A 192 18.10 7.38 -2.46
C GLU A 192 17.53 8.19 -1.29
N VAL A 193 18.41 8.53 -0.34
CA VAL A 193 18.04 9.11 0.95
C VAL A 193 18.33 10.60 1.04
N ASP A 194 17.73 11.29 2.00
CA ASP A 194 18.19 12.60 2.47
C ASP A 194 18.87 12.46 3.84
N GLU A 195 19.88 13.30 4.10
CA GLU A 195 20.49 13.41 5.43
C GLU A 195 19.47 13.80 6.48
N VAL A 196 19.63 13.26 7.68
CA VAL A 196 18.71 13.50 8.81
C VAL A 196 18.53 14.99 9.14
N ASP A 197 19.58 15.80 8.96
CA ASP A 197 19.60 17.24 9.17
C ASP A 197 18.62 17.97 8.22
N ILE A 198 18.59 17.53 6.96
CA ILE A 198 17.72 18.06 5.93
C ILE A 198 16.27 17.69 6.24
N ILE A 199 16.04 16.45 6.68
CA ILE A 199 14.71 15.98 7.08
C ILE A 199 14.23 16.76 8.31
N ALA A 200 15.10 16.93 9.31
CA ALA A 200 14.80 17.64 10.55
C ALA A 200 14.46 19.12 10.32
N SER A 201 15.15 19.78 9.38
CA SER A 201 14.84 21.16 9.02
C SER A 201 13.47 21.31 8.34
N ARG A 202 13.02 20.34 7.53
CA ARG A 202 11.69 20.35 6.89
C ARG A 202 10.53 20.26 7.87
N VAL A 203 10.71 19.54 8.98
CA VAL A 203 9.69 19.39 10.03
C VAL A 203 9.89 20.34 11.20
N ASN A 204 10.96 21.15 11.18
CA ASN A 204 11.34 22.09 12.23
C ASN A 204 11.45 21.42 13.62
N LYS A 205 12.20 20.31 13.70
CA LYS A 205 12.45 19.56 14.95
C LYS A 205 13.95 19.32 15.16
N PRO A 206 14.41 19.03 16.40
CA PRO A 206 15.81 18.68 16.66
C PRO A 206 16.26 17.43 15.91
N VAL A 207 17.51 17.42 15.43
CA VAL A 207 18.09 16.30 14.66
C VAL A 207 18.03 14.98 15.43
N ASP A 208 18.46 14.96 16.69
CA ASP A 208 18.45 13.74 17.51
C ASP A 208 17.04 13.18 17.74
N TYR A 209 16.05 14.08 17.87
CA TYR A 209 14.65 13.69 18.00
C TYR A 209 14.15 13.00 16.72
N VAL A 210 14.40 13.61 15.57
CA VAL A 210 14.01 13.08 14.25
C VAL A 210 14.72 11.76 13.96
N GLN A 211 16.02 11.68 14.23
CA GLN A 211 16.81 10.47 14.01
C GLN A 211 16.27 9.29 14.82
N ARG A 212 15.96 9.51 16.10
CA ARG A 212 15.41 8.48 16.98
C ARG A 212 14.07 7.93 16.47
N ILE A 213 13.18 8.81 16.00
CA ILE A 213 11.89 8.42 15.44
C ILE A 213 12.09 7.63 14.14
N LEU A 214 12.91 8.14 13.20
CA LEU A 214 13.17 7.47 11.93
C LEU A 214 13.89 6.13 12.10
N ASP A 215 14.77 5.99 13.09
CA ASP A 215 15.39 4.71 13.46
C ASP A 215 14.38 3.68 13.96
N GLY A 216 13.36 4.12 14.70
CA GLY A 216 12.22 3.29 15.09
C GLY A 216 11.42 2.82 13.86
N MET A 217 11.07 3.75 12.98
CA MET A 217 10.33 3.45 11.75
C MET A 217 11.11 2.53 10.80
N ALA A 218 12.44 2.66 10.78
CA ALA A 218 13.31 1.80 9.98
C ALA A 218 13.27 0.35 10.46
N LYS A 219 13.22 0.09 11.78
CA LYS A 219 13.05 -1.27 12.35
C LYS A 219 11.70 -1.89 12.00
N SER A 220 10.68 -1.07 11.83
CA SER A 220 9.35 -1.49 11.38
C SER A 220 9.27 -1.68 9.85
N GLY A 221 10.33 -1.33 9.12
CA GLY A 221 10.45 -1.50 7.67
C GLY A 221 9.76 -0.42 6.83
N PHE A 222 9.15 0.61 7.43
CA PHE A 222 8.48 1.70 6.67
C PHE A 222 9.47 2.72 6.09
N VAL A 223 10.67 2.78 6.65
CA VAL A 223 11.74 3.71 6.27
C VAL A 223 13.00 2.92 5.95
N VAL A 224 13.66 3.30 4.87
CA VAL A 224 15.01 2.82 4.56
C VAL A 224 16.01 3.73 5.26
N ARG A 225 16.93 3.13 6.02
CA ARG A 225 18.07 3.80 6.65
C ARG A 225 19.34 3.50 5.88
N ARG A 226 20.21 4.50 5.69
CA ARG A 226 21.52 4.35 5.03
C ARG A 226 22.60 5.16 5.73
N SER A 227 23.79 4.61 5.83
CA SER A 227 24.99 5.40 6.15
C SER A 227 25.48 6.10 4.87
N LEU A 228 25.82 7.38 4.99
CA LEU A 228 26.31 8.21 3.88
C LEU A 228 27.82 8.46 4.01
N GLU A 229 28.46 8.83 2.89
CA GLU A 229 29.90 9.14 2.85
C GLU A 229 30.26 10.34 3.74
N SER A 230 29.30 11.24 4.00
CA SER A 230 29.44 12.35 4.96
C SER A 230 29.58 11.89 6.42
N GLY A 231 29.46 10.59 6.70
CA GLY A 231 29.46 10.02 8.04
C GLY A 231 28.10 10.09 8.75
N LYS A 232 27.12 10.75 8.14
CA LYS A 232 25.76 10.90 8.68
C LYS A 232 24.84 9.76 8.22
N THR A 233 23.69 9.66 8.90
CA THR A 233 22.62 8.74 8.51
C THR A 233 21.60 9.47 7.63
N GLY A 234 21.18 8.82 6.55
CA GLY A 234 20.10 9.28 5.70
C GLY A 234 18.90 8.33 5.70
N TYR A 235 17.73 8.90 5.39
CA TYR A 235 16.46 8.19 5.38
C TYR A 235 15.62 8.48 4.13
N CYS A 236 14.81 7.50 3.71
CA CYS A 236 13.71 7.68 2.76
C CYS A 236 12.57 6.71 3.09
N PHE A 237 11.35 6.95 2.60
CA PHE A 237 10.31 5.94 2.67
C PHE A 237 10.65 4.70 1.86
N THR A 238 10.19 3.53 2.32
CA THR A 238 10.02 2.40 1.41
C THR A 238 8.97 2.72 0.37
N GLN A 239 9.33 2.62 -0.90
CA GLN A 239 8.42 2.94 -1.98
C GLN A 239 7.54 1.74 -2.35
N GLY A 240 6.41 2.01 -3.01
CA GLY A 240 5.59 0.97 -3.64
C GLY A 240 6.44 0.07 -4.54
N ARG A 241 6.22 -1.24 -4.47
CA ARG A 241 7.01 -2.31 -5.13
C ARG A 241 8.39 -2.61 -4.52
N PHE A 242 8.97 -1.70 -3.74
CA PHE A 242 10.29 -1.82 -3.11
C PHE A 242 10.21 -1.76 -1.59
N GLY A 243 9.32 -2.57 -1.02
CA GLY A 243 9.00 -2.62 0.40
C GLY A 243 7.51 -2.81 0.56
N LEU A 244 6.76 -1.71 0.66
CA LEU A 244 5.30 -1.76 0.81
C LEU A 244 4.58 -2.23 -0.47
N PRO A 245 3.52 -3.05 -0.34
CA PRO A 245 3.09 -3.75 0.87
C PRO A 245 3.78 -5.13 1.04
N GLN A 246 4.67 -5.52 0.12
CA GLN A 246 5.25 -6.85 0.05
C GLN A 246 6.06 -7.24 1.30
N MET A 247 6.64 -6.27 2.00
CA MET A 247 7.47 -6.49 3.19
C MET A 247 6.75 -7.23 4.31
N PHE A 248 5.42 -7.09 4.41
CA PHE A 248 4.61 -7.81 5.39
C PHE A 248 4.55 -9.32 5.14
N PHE A 249 4.97 -9.78 3.96
CA PHE A 249 4.79 -11.15 3.50
C PHE A 249 6.12 -11.84 3.13
N TRP A 250 7.23 -11.10 3.02
CA TRP A 250 8.53 -11.64 2.61
C TRP A 250 9.14 -12.63 3.62
N LYS A 251 8.85 -12.45 4.91
CA LYS A 251 9.27 -13.40 5.95
C LYS A 251 8.54 -14.75 5.86
N GLY A 252 7.40 -14.81 5.15
CA GLY A 252 6.53 -16.00 5.10
C GLY A 252 5.54 -16.09 6.26
N GLU A 253 5.89 -15.53 7.42
CA GLU A 253 5.01 -15.34 8.57
C GLU A 253 4.29 -13.99 8.47
N VAL A 254 2.95 -14.01 8.57
CA VAL A 254 2.14 -12.79 8.57
C VAL A 254 1.73 -12.43 9.99
N LYS A 255 2.14 -11.24 10.43
CA LYS A 255 1.87 -10.75 11.78
C LYS A 255 0.36 -10.63 12.05
N PRO A 256 -0.13 -10.87 13.29
CA PRO A 256 -1.56 -10.83 13.61
C PRO A 256 -2.27 -9.52 13.22
N GLU A 257 -1.58 -8.39 13.30
CA GLU A 257 -2.11 -7.08 12.91
C GLU A 257 -2.32 -6.91 11.39
N ILE A 258 -1.63 -7.72 10.56
CA ILE A 258 -1.76 -7.70 9.10
C ILE A 258 -2.84 -8.67 8.62
N GLN A 259 -3.12 -9.76 9.35
CA GLN A 259 -4.07 -10.78 8.90
C GLN A 259 -5.48 -10.23 8.57
N PRO A 260 -6.10 -9.35 9.41
CA PRO A 260 -7.43 -8.83 9.13
C PRO A 260 -7.52 -7.93 7.89
N ILE A 261 -6.40 -7.27 7.52
CA ILE A 261 -6.35 -6.36 6.36
C ILE A 261 -5.91 -7.07 5.08
N ALA A 262 -5.34 -8.28 5.16
CA ALA A 262 -4.86 -9.04 4.00
C ALA A 262 -5.95 -9.25 2.92
N PRO A 263 -7.21 -9.62 3.23
CA PRO A 263 -8.27 -9.70 2.22
C PRO A 263 -8.55 -8.36 1.54
N MET A 264 -8.55 -7.26 2.30
CA MET A 264 -8.76 -5.91 1.75
C MET A 264 -7.61 -5.50 0.83
N MET A 265 -6.37 -5.82 1.22
CA MET A 265 -5.18 -5.58 0.40
C MET A 265 -5.22 -6.38 -0.90
N LYS A 266 -5.53 -7.69 -0.83
CA LYS A 266 -5.69 -8.54 -2.02
C LYS A 266 -6.74 -7.94 -2.96
N ASN A 267 -7.92 -7.64 -2.44
CA ASN A 267 -9.02 -7.06 -3.22
C ASN A 267 -8.63 -5.71 -3.84
N PHE A 268 -8.03 -4.80 -3.08
CA PHE A 268 -7.59 -3.51 -3.60
C PHE A 268 -6.61 -3.68 -4.76
N ILE A 269 -5.60 -4.53 -4.57
CA ILE A 269 -4.56 -4.78 -5.55
C ILE A 269 -5.14 -5.40 -6.83
N THR A 270 -6.03 -6.39 -6.72
CA THR A 270 -6.56 -7.11 -7.90
C THR A 270 -7.74 -6.43 -8.57
N SER A 271 -8.32 -5.39 -7.96
CA SER A 271 -9.46 -4.64 -8.54
C SER A 271 -9.10 -3.22 -8.99
N ASN A 272 -7.96 -2.68 -8.54
CA ASN A 272 -7.59 -1.30 -8.83
C ASN A 272 -6.36 -1.18 -9.74
N THR A 273 -6.61 -1.08 -11.04
CA THR A 273 -5.57 -0.94 -12.06
C THR A 273 -4.75 0.34 -11.91
N THR A 274 -5.29 1.40 -11.29
CA THR A 274 -4.59 2.69 -11.12
C THR A 274 -3.35 2.57 -10.25
N TYR A 275 -3.34 1.62 -9.30
CA TYR A 275 -2.17 1.28 -8.49
C TYR A 275 -0.95 0.92 -9.36
N PHE A 276 -1.18 0.28 -10.52
CA PHE A 276 -0.12 -0.19 -11.40
C PHE A 276 0.16 0.73 -12.58
N LYS A 277 -0.82 1.54 -13.01
CA LYS A 277 -0.73 2.49 -14.13
C LYS A 277 0.06 3.77 -13.83
N ALA A 278 0.61 3.92 -12.61
CA ALA A 278 1.40 5.09 -12.22
C ALA A 278 2.67 5.33 -13.08
N GLY A 279 3.11 4.34 -13.88
CA GLY A 279 4.16 4.46 -14.90
C GLY A 279 3.59 4.71 -16.30
N ASP A 280 3.34 5.97 -16.60
CA ASP A 280 2.96 6.51 -17.90
C ASP A 280 4.04 6.32 -18.95
N GLY A 281 3.76 5.50 -19.96
CA GLY A 281 4.07 5.73 -21.37
C GLY A 281 5.52 5.90 -21.86
N VAL A 282 6.46 6.44 -21.08
CA VAL A 282 7.83 6.79 -21.51
C VAL A 282 8.86 5.78 -20.97
N ALA A 283 8.66 5.23 -19.77
CA ALA A 283 9.52 4.20 -19.19
C ALA A 283 8.73 3.19 -18.35
N LYS A 284 8.63 1.94 -18.83
CA LYS A 284 8.07 0.83 -18.04
C LYS A 284 9.04 0.47 -16.93
N MET A 285 8.58 0.39 -15.68
CA MET A 285 9.46 0.08 -14.54
C MET A 285 9.97 -1.36 -14.54
N SER A 286 9.27 -2.26 -15.21
CA SER A 286 9.50 -3.70 -15.10
C SER A 286 9.33 -4.36 -16.46
N ARG A 287 9.94 -5.53 -16.61
CA ARG A 287 9.92 -6.34 -17.83
C ARG A 287 9.86 -7.82 -17.49
N TYR A 288 9.39 -8.59 -18.47
CA TYR A 288 9.51 -10.05 -18.43
C TYR A 288 10.76 -10.50 -19.18
N ILE A 289 11.49 -11.44 -18.58
CA ILE A 289 12.64 -12.08 -19.22
C ILE A 289 12.25 -13.50 -19.62
N PRO A 290 12.42 -13.88 -20.90
CA PRO A 290 12.16 -15.25 -21.34
C PRO A 290 13.08 -16.25 -20.63
N VAL A 291 12.62 -17.50 -20.46
CA VAL A 291 13.50 -18.59 -19.98
C VAL A 291 14.75 -18.66 -20.85
N SER A 292 15.93 -18.71 -20.24
CA SER A 292 17.19 -18.46 -20.95
C SER A 292 17.46 -19.44 -22.09
N GLN A 293 16.94 -20.68 -22.01
CA GLN A 293 17.07 -21.65 -23.10
C GLN A 293 16.34 -21.21 -24.38
N SER A 294 15.30 -20.39 -24.26
CA SER A 294 14.50 -19.89 -25.39
C SER A 294 15.17 -18.83 -26.25
N LEU A 295 16.28 -18.27 -25.76
CA LEU A 295 17.07 -17.26 -26.47
C LEU A 295 18.31 -17.86 -27.16
N LYS A 296 18.63 -19.14 -26.89
CA LYS A 296 19.88 -19.78 -27.34
C LYS A 296 19.99 -19.94 -28.86
N SER A 297 18.88 -20.09 -29.57
CA SER A 297 18.90 -20.24 -31.04
C SER A 297 19.21 -18.93 -31.79
N ASN A 298 19.17 -17.78 -31.10
CA ASN A 298 19.21 -16.44 -31.70
C ASN A 298 20.34 -15.55 -31.13
N TYR A 299 21.38 -16.13 -30.51
CA TYR A 299 22.43 -15.39 -29.75
C TYR A 299 23.05 -14.21 -30.50
N SER A 300 23.18 -14.26 -31.83
CA SER A 300 23.69 -13.14 -32.65
C SER A 300 22.81 -11.88 -32.61
N THR A 301 21.58 -11.96 -32.08
CA THR A 301 20.61 -10.86 -31.99
C THR A 301 20.07 -10.62 -30.56
N VAL A 302 20.48 -11.46 -29.61
CA VAL A 302 20.07 -11.38 -28.19
C VAL A 302 21.04 -10.47 -27.45
N LEU A 303 20.52 -9.45 -26.78
CA LEU A 303 21.35 -8.51 -26.02
C LEU A 303 21.69 -9.10 -24.65
N PRO A 304 22.86 -8.82 -24.05
CA PRO A 304 23.21 -9.36 -22.73
C PRO A 304 22.18 -9.03 -21.63
N HIS A 305 21.50 -7.88 -21.74
CA HIS A 305 20.45 -7.51 -20.80
C HIS A 305 19.15 -8.31 -20.97
N ASP A 306 19.02 -9.14 -22.00
CA ASP A 306 17.89 -10.05 -22.19
C ASP A 306 18.15 -11.43 -21.57
N VAL A 307 19.36 -11.68 -21.06
CA VAL A 307 19.74 -12.95 -20.44
C VAL A 307 19.74 -12.79 -18.93
N LEU A 308 18.87 -13.53 -18.26
CA LEU A 308 18.66 -13.41 -16.82
C LEU A 308 19.96 -13.65 -16.01
N GLU A 309 20.74 -14.65 -16.40
CA GLU A 309 21.98 -15.01 -15.71
C GLU A 309 23.03 -13.90 -15.81
N GLU A 310 23.12 -13.21 -16.94
CA GLU A 310 24.05 -12.09 -17.12
C GLU A 310 23.66 -10.89 -16.26
N LEU A 311 22.37 -10.66 -16.03
CA LEU A 311 21.91 -9.63 -15.10
C LEU A 311 22.20 -10.00 -13.64
N ILE A 312 21.96 -11.26 -13.25
CA ILE A 312 22.22 -11.74 -11.89
C ILE A 312 23.72 -11.63 -11.57
N LYS A 313 24.60 -11.97 -12.52
CA LYS A 313 26.06 -11.88 -12.35
C LYS A 313 26.56 -10.47 -11.99
N LYS A 314 25.86 -9.41 -12.45
CA LYS A 314 26.22 -8.02 -12.14
C LYS A 314 25.83 -7.58 -10.74
N THR A 315 25.04 -8.36 -10.02
CA THR A 315 24.52 -7.95 -8.70
C THR A 315 25.61 -8.06 -7.62
N ARG A 316 25.67 -7.07 -6.72
CA ARG A 316 26.58 -7.08 -5.57
C ARG A 316 26.12 -8.09 -4.53
N ARG A 317 24.86 -8.03 -4.14
CA ARG A 317 24.26 -8.82 -3.06
C ARG A 317 22.96 -9.47 -3.52
N ARG A 318 22.63 -10.63 -2.96
CA ARG A 318 21.43 -11.43 -3.26
C ARG A 318 20.82 -11.93 -1.97
N ALA A 319 19.52 -11.77 -1.83
CA ALA A 319 18.78 -12.32 -0.70
C ALA A 319 17.51 -13.04 -1.17
N LEU A 320 17.19 -14.17 -0.56
CA LEU A 320 15.98 -14.92 -0.79
C LEU A 320 14.90 -14.53 0.22
N VAL A 321 13.69 -14.33 -0.28
CA VAL A 321 12.47 -14.11 0.50
C VAL A 321 11.33 -14.99 0.00
N HIS A 322 10.28 -15.10 0.79
CA HIS A 322 9.03 -15.72 0.37
C HIS A 322 8.33 -14.86 -0.70
N CYS A 323 7.61 -15.51 -1.61
CA CYS A 323 6.77 -14.86 -2.61
C CYS A 323 5.61 -14.13 -1.92
N ALA A 324 5.74 -12.81 -1.76
CA ALA A 324 4.73 -11.99 -1.10
C ALA A 324 3.31 -12.16 -1.68
N CYS A 325 3.21 -12.36 -2.99
CA CYS A 325 1.92 -12.57 -3.66
C CYS A 325 1.24 -13.89 -3.24
N ARG A 326 2.01 -14.98 -3.12
CA ARG A 326 1.47 -16.30 -2.70
C ARG A 326 1.11 -16.32 -1.23
N VAL A 327 1.97 -15.75 -0.39
CA VAL A 327 1.72 -15.61 1.04
C VAL A 327 0.45 -14.79 1.26
N LEU A 328 0.32 -13.62 0.62
CA LEU A 328 -0.91 -12.82 0.68
C LEU A 328 -2.14 -13.59 0.19
N ALA A 329 -2.04 -14.29 -0.96
CA ALA A 329 -3.18 -15.03 -1.51
C ALA A 329 -3.70 -16.11 -0.55
N LYS A 330 -2.79 -16.84 0.12
CA LYS A 330 -3.10 -17.85 1.13
C LYS A 330 -3.63 -17.23 2.43
N THR A 331 -3.07 -16.11 2.87
CA THR A 331 -3.55 -15.42 4.09
C THR A 331 -4.93 -14.81 3.89
N ALA A 332 -5.21 -14.27 2.70
CA ALA A 332 -6.47 -13.64 2.39
C ALA A 332 -7.62 -14.62 2.11
N ASP A 333 -7.31 -15.87 1.79
CA ASP A 333 -8.26 -16.91 1.44
C ASP A 333 -7.67 -18.28 1.78
N GLU A 334 -8.18 -18.90 2.85
CA GLU A 334 -7.71 -20.20 3.34
C GLU A 334 -7.90 -21.35 2.33
N ASN A 335 -8.83 -21.19 1.39
CA ASN A 335 -9.10 -22.17 0.34
C ASN A 335 -8.17 -21.99 -0.88
N HIS A 336 -7.39 -20.91 -0.90
CA HIS A 336 -6.47 -20.66 -1.99
C HIS A 336 -5.33 -21.68 -1.99
N SER A 337 -5.28 -22.52 -3.02
CA SER A 337 -4.21 -23.49 -3.23
C SER A 337 -3.31 -23.05 -4.40
N CYS A 338 -2.01 -22.96 -4.11
CA CYS A 338 -0.97 -22.72 -5.11
C CYS A 338 0.13 -23.76 -4.88
N GLY A 339 0.37 -24.63 -5.87
CA GLY A 339 1.33 -25.74 -5.75
C GLY A 339 2.79 -25.37 -5.99
N HIS A 340 3.12 -24.08 -6.15
CA HIS A 340 4.44 -23.64 -6.54
C HIS A 340 5.32 -23.21 -5.35
N THR A 341 6.64 -23.31 -5.48
CA THR A 341 7.62 -23.03 -4.40
C THR A 341 7.51 -21.61 -3.84
N VAL A 342 7.19 -21.46 -2.55
CA VAL A 342 6.98 -20.13 -1.95
C VAL A 342 8.29 -19.34 -1.79
N GLU A 343 9.39 -19.99 -1.37
CA GLU A 343 10.71 -19.36 -1.28
C GLU A 343 11.39 -19.29 -2.67
N ASN A 344 10.96 -18.33 -3.48
CA ASN A 344 11.47 -18.18 -4.84
C ASN A 344 11.61 -16.72 -5.30
N CYS A 345 11.46 -15.73 -4.40
CA CYS A 345 11.59 -14.33 -4.75
C CYS A 345 12.98 -13.82 -4.33
N ILE A 346 13.77 -13.37 -5.30
CA ILE A 346 15.15 -12.95 -5.06
C ILE A 346 15.21 -11.42 -5.07
N LYS A 347 15.82 -10.85 -4.05
CA LYS A 347 16.12 -9.42 -3.94
C LYS A 347 17.60 -9.20 -4.17
N PHE A 348 17.95 -8.06 -4.77
CA PHE A 348 19.32 -7.73 -5.13
C PHE A 348 19.73 -6.36 -4.60
N ASN A 349 21.04 -6.18 -4.46
CA ASN A 349 21.68 -4.90 -4.13
C ASN A 349 21.05 -4.24 -2.89
N GLU A 350 20.62 -2.98 -2.97
CA GLU A 350 20.06 -2.23 -1.84
C GLU A 350 18.78 -2.85 -1.27
N LEU A 351 17.96 -3.49 -2.11
CA LEU A 351 16.79 -4.21 -1.60
C LEU A 351 17.18 -5.52 -0.90
N ALA A 352 18.29 -6.16 -1.31
CA ALA A 352 18.85 -7.29 -0.57
C ALA A 352 19.38 -6.86 0.80
N ASP A 353 20.05 -5.70 0.89
CA ASP A 353 20.48 -5.14 2.17
C ASP A 353 19.27 -4.91 3.08
N PHE A 354 18.25 -4.22 2.58
CA PHE A 354 17.02 -3.93 3.33
C PHE A 354 16.35 -5.19 3.89
N VAL A 355 16.16 -6.24 3.07
CA VAL A 355 15.45 -7.44 3.53
C VAL A 355 16.26 -8.24 4.54
N VAL A 356 17.58 -8.29 4.42
CA VAL A 356 18.43 -9.02 5.39
C VAL A 356 18.51 -8.25 6.71
N GLU A 357 18.73 -6.94 6.66
CA GLU A 357 18.84 -6.09 7.85
C GLU A 357 17.54 -6.07 8.67
N ASN A 358 16.38 -6.18 8.00
CA ASN A 358 15.07 -6.25 8.65
C ASN A 358 14.61 -7.68 9.01
N GLY A 359 15.45 -8.69 8.80
CA GLY A 359 15.11 -10.09 9.10
C GLY A 359 13.94 -10.64 8.28
N LEU A 360 13.72 -10.10 7.07
CA LEU A 360 12.65 -10.49 6.15
C LEU A 360 13.09 -11.58 5.17
N GLY A 361 14.40 -11.83 5.07
CA GLY A 361 15.01 -12.82 4.20
C GLY A 361 16.41 -13.19 4.63
N ARG A 362 17.07 -14.01 3.81
CA ARG A 362 18.45 -14.48 4.05
C ARG A 362 19.32 -14.27 2.83
N ASP A 363 20.61 -14.05 3.04
CA ASP A 363 21.59 -14.01 1.95
C ASP A 363 21.65 -15.37 1.22
N ILE A 364 21.90 -15.31 -0.09
CA ILE A 364 22.10 -16.49 -0.94
C ILE A 364 23.34 -16.36 -1.83
N SER A 365 23.92 -17.51 -2.18
CA SER A 365 25.04 -17.56 -3.12
C SER A 365 24.57 -17.34 -4.57
N MET A 366 25.52 -17.07 -5.47
CA MET A 366 25.25 -17.00 -6.91
C MET A 366 24.72 -18.33 -7.45
N GLU A 367 25.30 -19.46 -7.02
CA GLU A 367 24.89 -20.79 -7.43
C GLU A 367 23.47 -21.11 -6.97
N GLU A 368 23.15 -20.80 -5.72
CA GLU A 368 21.79 -20.98 -5.17
C GLU A 368 20.77 -20.12 -5.94
N ALA A 369 21.11 -18.87 -6.30
CA ALA A 369 20.24 -18.04 -7.12
C ALA A 369 19.92 -18.70 -8.48
N PHE A 370 20.91 -19.31 -9.15
CA PHE A 370 20.68 -20.04 -10.39
C PHE A 370 19.85 -21.31 -10.20
N GLN A 371 20.04 -22.03 -9.10
CA GLN A 371 19.21 -23.19 -8.77
C GLN A 371 17.75 -22.81 -8.58
N ILE A 372 17.48 -21.69 -7.90
CA ILE A 372 16.12 -21.16 -7.71
C ILE A 372 15.49 -20.78 -9.06
N VAL A 373 16.25 -20.15 -9.96
CA VAL A 373 15.78 -19.83 -11.32
C VAL A 373 15.45 -21.09 -12.11
N ARG A 374 16.32 -22.09 -12.11
CA ARG A 374 16.08 -23.37 -12.79
C ARG A 374 14.84 -24.09 -12.25
N LYS A 375 14.66 -24.10 -10.94
CA LYS A 375 13.46 -24.68 -10.31
C LYS A 375 12.20 -23.90 -10.72
N ALA A 376 12.29 -22.57 -10.81
CA ALA A 376 11.19 -21.74 -11.30
C ALA A 376 10.85 -22.03 -12.77
N ASP A 377 11.86 -22.27 -13.63
CA ASP A 377 11.65 -22.74 -15.01
C ASP A 377 10.92 -24.08 -15.06
N GLU A 378 11.33 -25.03 -14.22
CA GLU A 378 10.72 -26.36 -14.09
C GLU A 378 9.26 -26.30 -13.64
N GLU A 379 8.95 -25.36 -12.75
CA GLU A 379 7.58 -25.09 -12.29
C GLU A 379 6.74 -24.27 -13.30
N GLY A 380 7.30 -23.86 -14.44
CA GLY A 380 6.60 -23.07 -15.45
C GLY A 380 6.30 -21.63 -15.03
N LEU A 381 7.12 -21.07 -14.14
CA LEU A 381 6.94 -19.71 -13.62
C LEU A 381 7.48 -18.65 -14.60
N ILE A 382 6.91 -17.45 -14.52
CA ILE A 382 7.30 -16.33 -15.37
C ILE A 382 8.27 -15.41 -14.60
N HIS A 383 9.44 -15.14 -15.19
CA HIS A 383 10.43 -14.24 -14.61
C HIS A 383 10.10 -12.77 -14.85
N TYR A 384 9.99 -12.01 -13.77
CA TYR A 384 9.68 -10.59 -13.75
C TYR A 384 10.77 -9.83 -13.01
N THR A 385 11.30 -8.76 -13.61
CA THR A 385 12.38 -7.95 -13.03
C THR A 385 12.29 -6.48 -13.43
N ASP A 386 13.16 -5.65 -12.87
CA ASP A 386 13.29 -4.23 -13.20
C ASP A 386 13.70 -4.04 -14.67
N ASN A 387 13.18 -3.00 -15.31
CA ASN A 387 13.46 -2.70 -16.72
C ASN A 387 14.78 -1.91 -16.90
N CYS A 388 15.86 -2.48 -16.39
CA CYS A 388 17.20 -1.89 -16.48
C CYS A 388 18.27 -2.93 -16.80
N GLY A 389 19.39 -2.46 -17.36
CA GLY A 389 20.54 -3.28 -17.74
C GLY A 389 21.52 -3.56 -16.60
N ASP A 390 21.42 -2.80 -15.50
CA ASP A 390 22.25 -2.92 -14.31
C ASP A 390 21.52 -2.42 -13.04
N GLY A 391 22.02 -2.78 -11.86
CA GLY A 391 21.51 -2.30 -10.58
C GLY A 391 20.15 -2.88 -10.18
N LEU A 392 19.81 -4.09 -10.67
CA LEU A 392 18.56 -4.80 -10.34
C LEU A 392 18.26 -4.77 -8.85
N LYS A 393 16.96 -4.74 -8.50
CA LYS A 393 16.50 -4.83 -7.11
C LYS A 393 15.71 -6.09 -6.85
N HIS A 394 15.04 -6.65 -7.86
CA HIS A 394 14.31 -7.91 -7.67
C HIS A 394 14.27 -8.81 -8.90
N LEU A 395 14.06 -10.09 -8.62
CA LEU A 395 13.59 -11.10 -9.56
C LEU A 395 12.44 -11.85 -8.91
N CYS A 396 11.26 -11.74 -9.50
CA CYS A 396 10.08 -12.46 -9.09
C CYS A 396 9.83 -13.63 -10.05
N ASN A 397 9.49 -14.79 -9.48
CA ASN A 397 9.16 -16.02 -10.21
C ASN A 397 7.67 -16.29 -10.06
N CYS A 398 6.90 -15.78 -11.01
CA CYS A 398 5.48 -15.51 -10.84
C CYS A 398 4.58 -16.60 -11.42
N CYS A 399 3.53 -16.96 -10.68
CA CYS A 399 2.40 -17.75 -11.18
C CYS A 399 1.20 -16.83 -11.48
N SER A 400 0.32 -17.25 -12.39
CA SER A 400 -0.86 -16.48 -12.78
C SER A 400 -1.98 -16.47 -11.74
N CYS A 401 -2.00 -17.44 -10.82
CA CYS A 401 -3.03 -17.53 -9.79
C CYS A 401 -2.83 -16.58 -8.60
N CYS A 402 -1.59 -16.14 -8.33
CA CYS A 402 -1.30 -15.28 -7.16
C CYS A 402 -0.66 -13.95 -7.53
N CYS A 403 0.18 -13.89 -8.57
CA CYS A 403 0.91 -12.67 -8.91
C CYS A 403 -0.07 -11.55 -9.23
N TRP A 404 0.11 -10.40 -8.59
CA TRP A 404 -0.78 -9.25 -8.71
C TRP A 404 -0.93 -8.76 -10.15
N TYR A 405 0.13 -8.82 -10.95
CA TYR A 405 0.09 -8.45 -12.37
C TYR A 405 -0.50 -9.55 -13.25
N LEU A 406 0.02 -10.77 -13.11
CA LEU A 406 -0.35 -11.88 -14.00
C LEU A 406 -1.81 -12.28 -13.81
N TYR A 407 -2.32 -12.21 -12.58
CA TYR A 407 -3.73 -12.44 -12.31
C TYR A 407 -4.61 -11.46 -13.08
N MET A 408 -4.29 -10.16 -13.04
CA MET A 408 -5.07 -9.14 -13.75
C MET A 408 -4.95 -9.27 -15.27
N ILE A 409 -3.76 -9.60 -15.79
CA ILE A 409 -3.54 -9.82 -17.23
C ILE A 409 -4.30 -11.07 -17.71
N LYS A 410 -4.28 -12.15 -16.93
CA LYS A 410 -5.02 -13.38 -17.25
C LYS A 410 -6.53 -13.16 -17.28
N ASN A 411 -7.05 -12.34 -16.35
CA ASN A 411 -8.48 -12.08 -16.18
C ASN A 411 -8.97 -10.80 -16.90
N ASP A 412 -8.21 -10.28 -17.86
CA ASP A 412 -8.60 -9.16 -18.72
C ASP A 412 -8.91 -7.83 -18.00
N LEU A 413 -8.35 -7.68 -16.80
CA LEU A 413 -8.47 -6.46 -16.00
C LEU A 413 -7.38 -5.44 -16.35
N LEU A 414 -6.27 -5.88 -16.94
CA LEU A 414 -5.10 -5.06 -17.20
C LEU A 414 -4.39 -5.51 -18.47
N HIS A 415 -4.18 -4.60 -19.41
CA HIS A 415 -3.40 -4.92 -20.60
C HIS A 415 -1.90 -4.91 -20.26
N ARG A 416 -1.14 -5.93 -20.72
CA ARG A 416 0.27 -6.12 -20.33
C ARG A 416 1.13 -4.88 -20.64
N ASP A 417 0.93 -4.29 -21.83
CA ASP A 417 1.74 -3.17 -22.33
C ASP A 417 1.42 -1.87 -21.57
N GLU A 418 0.48 -1.87 -20.62
CA GLU A 418 0.28 -0.75 -19.70
C GLU A 418 1.29 -0.75 -18.55
N VAL A 419 1.81 -1.91 -18.13
CA VAL A 419 2.56 -2.01 -16.85
C VAL A 419 3.95 -2.60 -16.97
N VAL A 420 4.21 -3.35 -18.03
CA VAL A 420 5.51 -3.99 -18.28
C VAL A 420 5.96 -3.76 -19.71
N ASP A 421 7.25 -3.90 -19.93
CA ASP A 421 7.77 -4.12 -21.27
C ASP A 421 7.92 -5.62 -21.58
N VAL A 422 7.70 -5.96 -22.83
CA VAL A 422 7.76 -7.32 -23.37
C VAL A 422 8.54 -7.23 -24.66
N TYR A 423 9.70 -7.86 -24.72
CA TYR A 423 10.63 -7.72 -25.86
C TYR A 423 10.50 -8.81 -26.89
N TYR A 424 10.00 -9.97 -26.47
CA TYR A 424 9.88 -11.16 -27.30
C TYR A 424 8.43 -11.59 -27.34
N ILE A 425 8.00 -12.12 -28.49
CA ILE A 425 6.72 -12.79 -28.65
C ILE A 425 7.00 -14.17 -29.22
N ARG A 426 6.25 -15.16 -28.71
CA ARG A 426 6.38 -16.53 -29.18
C ARG A 426 5.79 -16.67 -30.59
N ASP A 427 6.42 -17.49 -31.41
CA ASP A 427 5.93 -17.91 -32.72
C ASP A 427 6.15 -19.41 -32.94
N THR A 428 5.52 -19.99 -33.96
CA THR A 428 5.57 -21.44 -34.22
C THR A 428 6.13 -21.74 -35.61
N ASP A 429 7.17 -22.56 -35.68
CA ASP A 429 7.65 -23.19 -36.90
C ASP A 429 6.73 -24.36 -37.27
N ARG A 430 5.87 -24.12 -38.28
CA ARG A 430 4.90 -25.12 -38.74
C ARG A 430 5.55 -26.36 -39.36
N GLY A 431 6.80 -26.28 -39.84
CA GLY A 431 7.51 -27.43 -40.39
C GLY A 431 8.00 -28.42 -39.33
N LYS A 432 8.19 -27.95 -38.09
CA LYS A 432 8.60 -28.79 -36.94
C LYS A 432 7.45 -29.14 -36.00
N CYS A 433 6.35 -28.40 -36.07
CA CYS A 433 5.23 -28.58 -35.17
C CYS A 433 4.43 -29.82 -35.56
N ILE A 434 4.25 -30.73 -34.60
CA ILE A 434 3.47 -31.97 -34.76
C ILE A 434 2.03 -31.84 -34.21
N GLY A 435 1.59 -30.64 -33.84
CA GLY A 435 0.22 -30.41 -33.37
C GLY A 435 -0.16 -31.03 -32.02
N CYS A 436 0.82 -31.45 -31.19
CA CYS A 436 0.55 -32.19 -29.95
C CYS A 436 -0.17 -31.41 -28.83
N GLY A 437 -0.27 -30.07 -28.93
CA GLY A 437 -1.00 -29.25 -27.95
C GLY A 437 -0.28 -29.00 -26.62
N GLN A 438 0.90 -29.58 -26.34
CA GLN A 438 1.61 -29.39 -25.06
C GLN A 438 1.80 -27.92 -24.68
N CYS A 439 2.15 -27.07 -25.65
CA CYS A 439 2.33 -25.63 -25.43
C CYS A 439 1.05 -24.89 -25.01
N VAL A 440 -0.14 -25.46 -25.27
CA VAL A 440 -1.43 -24.93 -24.81
C VAL A 440 -1.59 -25.20 -23.32
N SER A 441 -1.34 -26.44 -22.90
CA SER A 441 -1.38 -26.85 -21.49
C SER A 441 -0.35 -26.12 -20.63
N ASP A 442 0.84 -25.87 -21.19
CA ASP A 442 1.93 -25.22 -20.46
C ASP A 442 1.83 -23.70 -20.40
N CYS A 443 0.87 -23.07 -21.07
CA CYS A 443 0.76 -21.63 -21.05
C CYS A 443 0.29 -21.15 -19.68
N PRO A 444 1.12 -20.47 -18.87
CA PRO A 444 0.71 -20.05 -17.52
C PRO A 444 -0.44 -19.04 -17.53
N LEU A 445 -0.69 -18.39 -18.67
CA LEU A 445 -1.75 -17.41 -18.85
C LEU A 445 -2.92 -17.93 -19.71
N GLU A 446 -2.90 -19.20 -20.13
CA GLU A 446 -3.99 -19.81 -20.92
C GLU A 446 -4.31 -19.02 -22.23
N LEU A 447 -3.30 -18.40 -22.84
CA LEU A 447 -3.46 -17.51 -24.01
C LEU A 447 -3.45 -18.24 -25.36
N LEU A 448 -3.66 -19.53 -25.33
CA LEU A 448 -3.29 -20.46 -26.38
C LEU A 448 -4.46 -21.39 -26.68
N LYS A 449 -4.67 -21.68 -27.96
CA LYS A 449 -5.67 -22.66 -28.40
C LYS A 449 -5.15 -23.43 -29.61
N MET A 450 -5.65 -24.64 -29.83
CA MET A 450 -5.40 -25.36 -31.07
C MET A 450 -6.42 -24.92 -32.14
N ALA A 451 -5.94 -24.59 -33.33
CA ALA A 451 -6.75 -24.31 -34.51
C ALA A 451 -6.02 -24.84 -35.76
N ASP A 452 -6.74 -25.50 -36.66
CA ASP A 452 -6.19 -26.09 -37.89
C ASP A 452 -4.95 -26.97 -37.66
N GLY A 453 -4.92 -27.71 -36.54
CA GLY A 453 -3.80 -28.58 -36.16
C GLY A 453 -2.58 -27.86 -35.57
N PHE A 454 -2.60 -26.53 -35.44
CA PHE A 454 -1.49 -25.74 -34.91
C PHE A 454 -1.90 -24.87 -33.71
N PRO A 455 -0.95 -24.51 -32.83
CA PRO A 455 -1.23 -23.62 -31.71
C PRO A 455 -1.30 -22.16 -32.17
N GLU A 456 -2.44 -21.52 -31.93
CA GLU A 456 -2.64 -20.08 -32.06
C GLU A 456 -2.42 -19.39 -30.71
N VAL A 457 -1.82 -18.20 -30.72
CA VAL A 457 -1.60 -17.38 -29.50
C VAL A 457 -2.31 -16.05 -29.62
N ASN A 458 -2.92 -15.63 -28.52
CA ASN A 458 -3.27 -14.23 -28.33
C ASN A 458 -1.98 -13.39 -28.17
N ARG A 459 -1.49 -12.84 -29.30
CA ARG A 459 -0.28 -12.01 -29.36
C ARG A 459 -0.41 -10.70 -28.61
N ASP A 460 -1.61 -10.25 -28.27
CA ASP A 460 -1.87 -9.02 -27.51
C ASP A 460 -1.62 -9.20 -26.01
N LYS A 461 -1.76 -10.43 -25.50
CA LYS A 461 -1.53 -10.75 -24.08
C LYS A 461 -0.26 -11.56 -23.80
N CYS A 462 0.30 -12.24 -24.81
CA CYS A 462 1.50 -13.06 -24.65
C CYS A 462 2.70 -12.30 -24.06
N LEU A 463 3.25 -12.74 -22.93
CA LEU A 463 4.37 -12.06 -22.29
C LEU A 463 5.75 -12.41 -22.87
N GLY A 464 5.80 -13.35 -23.82
CA GLY A 464 7.07 -13.86 -24.33
C GLY A 464 7.88 -14.63 -23.29
N CYS A 465 7.27 -15.20 -22.25
CA CYS A 465 8.01 -15.82 -21.14
C CYS A 465 8.83 -17.06 -21.52
N GLY A 466 8.57 -17.70 -22.66
CA GLY A 466 9.33 -18.87 -23.12
C GLY A 466 9.04 -20.19 -22.39
N VAL A 467 8.11 -20.24 -21.43
CA VAL A 467 7.72 -21.49 -20.72
C VAL A 467 7.32 -22.59 -21.72
N CYS A 468 6.45 -22.26 -22.68
CA CYS A 468 6.04 -23.20 -23.71
C CYS A 468 7.19 -23.66 -24.63
N TYR A 469 8.21 -22.83 -24.83
CA TYR A 469 9.39 -23.19 -25.64
C TYR A 469 10.15 -24.34 -24.99
N ARG A 470 10.40 -24.24 -23.68
CA ARG A 470 11.18 -25.21 -22.90
C ARG A 470 10.62 -26.63 -23.00
N ASN A 471 9.30 -26.74 -23.04
CA ASN A 471 8.60 -28.02 -22.98
C ASN A 471 8.17 -28.55 -24.36
N CYS A 472 8.49 -27.84 -25.45
CA CYS A 472 8.12 -28.30 -26.80
C CYS A 472 9.01 -29.48 -27.23
N PRO A 473 8.46 -30.71 -27.43
CA PRO A 473 9.27 -31.90 -27.70
C PRO A 473 10.01 -31.85 -29.05
N THR A 474 9.50 -31.07 -30.00
CA THR A 474 10.10 -30.90 -31.34
C THR A 474 10.82 -29.57 -31.53
N GLN A 475 10.94 -28.77 -30.46
CA GLN A 475 11.56 -27.43 -30.51
C GLN A 475 10.98 -26.54 -31.62
N ALA A 476 9.66 -26.64 -31.85
CA ALA A 476 8.96 -25.90 -32.89
C ALA A 476 8.62 -24.45 -32.50
N ILE A 477 8.86 -24.03 -31.26
CA ILE A 477 8.55 -22.68 -30.79
C ILE A 477 9.78 -21.79 -30.99
N MET A 478 9.55 -20.53 -31.37
CA MET A 478 10.59 -19.52 -31.54
C MET A 478 10.24 -18.26 -30.76
N MET A 479 11.25 -17.55 -30.27
CA MET A 479 11.08 -16.23 -29.64
C MET A 479 11.49 -15.14 -30.63
N LYS A 480 10.51 -14.39 -31.14
CA LYS A 480 10.74 -13.28 -32.07
C LYS A 480 10.76 -11.97 -31.31
N LYS A 481 11.81 -11.17 -31.53
CA LYS A 481 11.91 -9.82 -30.98
C LYS A 481 10.81 -8.93 -31.58
N ARG A 482 10.17 -8.10 -30.76
CA ARG A 482 9.18 -7.12 -31.21
C ARG A 482 9.88 -5.95 -31.90
N SER A 483 9.20 -5.36 -32.88
CA SER A 483 9.68 -4.18 -33.61
C SER A 483 9.54 -2.88 -32.81
N TYR A 484 8.60 -2.81 -31.88
CA TYR A 484 8.38 -1.67 -30.99
C TYR A 484 8.62 -2.09 -29.55
N MET A 485 9.65 -1.53 -28.92
CA MET A 485 10.05 -1.79 -27.53
C MET A 485 10.71 -0.55 -26.93
N HIS A 486 10.51 -0.29 -25.65
CA HIS A 486 11.35 0.67 -24.92
C HIS A 486 12.54 -0.13 -24.40
N LEU A 487 13.73 0.16 -24.95
CA LEU A 487 14.96 -0.46 -24.44
C LEU A 487 15.09 -0.22 -22.93
N PRO A 488 15.70 -1.17 -22.20
CA PRO A 488 15.81 -1.02 -20.77
C PRO A 488 16.70 0.20 -20.49
N ALA A 489 16.44 0.89 -19.38
CA ALA A 489 17.34 1.93 -18.93
C ALA A 489 18.74 1.33 -18.68
N SER A 490 19.80 2.15 -18.78
CA SER A 490 21.17 1.71 -18.48
C SER A 490 21.25 1.04 -17.11
N ASP A 491 20.63 1.65 -16.11
CA ASP A 491 20.67 1.26 -14.72
C ASP A 491 19.36 1.64 -14.00
N PHE A 492 19.20 1.10 -12.80
CA PHE A 492 18.02 1.30 -11.95
C PHE A 492 17.78 2.78 -11.57
N LYS A 493 18.84 3.56 -11.32
CA LYS A 493 18.71 4.96 -10.91
C LYS A 493 18.20 5.81 -12.07
N THR A 494 18.72 5.59 -13.27
CA THR A 494 18.27 6.23 -14.51
C THR A 494 16.81 5.89 -14.80
N LEU A 495 16.42 4.62 -14.66
CA LEU A 495 15.03 4.18 -14.82
C LEU A 495 14.08 5.00 -13.94
N HIS A 496 14.34 5.05 -12.63
CA HIS A 496 13.47 5.73 -11.67
C HIS A 496 13.53 7.25 -11.78
N THR A 497 14.67 7.82 -12.18
CA THR A 497 14.77 9.25 -12.48
C THR A 497 13.86 9.62 -13.65
N ASN A 498 13.80 8.81 -14.71
CA ASN A 498 12.93 9.05 -15.86
C ASN A 498 11.44 8.94 -15.47
N ILE A 499 11.08 7.95 -14.66
CA ILE A 499 9.71 7.78 -14.15
C ILE A 499 9.27 9.01 -13.33
N ILE A 500 10.13 9.49 -12.43
CA ILE A 500 9.85 10.67 -11.61
C ILE A 500 9.69 11.92 -12.48
N LYS A 501 10.58 12.14 -13.46
CA LYS A 501 10.47 13.27 -14.41
C LYS A 501 9.13 13.23 -15.18
N SER A 502 8.72 12.06 -15.66
CA SER A 502 7.46 11.88 -16.37
C SER A 502 6.25 12.22 -15.48
N LYS A 503 6.28 11.78 -14.21
CA LYS A 503 5.25 12.10 -13.20
C LYS A 503 5.16 13.60 -12.93
N ILE A 504 6.29 14.30 -12.82
CA ILE A 504 6.32 15.77 -12.60
C ILE A 504 5.70 16.49 -13.80
N ASN A 505 6.10 16.14 -15.03
CA ASN A 505 5.62 16.79 -16.24
C ASN A 505 4.09 16.68 -16.40
N ARG A 506 3.48 15.55 -16.02
CA ARG A 506 2.02 15.37 -16.06
C ARG A 506 1.26 16.19 -15.03
N LYS A 507 1.86 16.48 -13.87
CA LYS A 507 1.20 17.34 -12.85
C LYS A 507 1.15 18.81 -13.28
N ASN A 508 2.01 19.22 -14.20
CA ASN A 508 2.13 20.58 -14.71
C ASN A 508 1.32 20.81 -16.01
N GLN A 509 0.63 19.79 -16.53
CA GLN A 509 -0.31 19.83 -17.64
C GLN A 509 -1.73 19.72 -17.10
#